data_AF-A0A7W9Z3X9-F1
#
_entry.id   AF-A0A7W9Z3X9-F1
#
_cell.length_a   1.000
_cell.length_b   1.000
_cell.length_c   1.000
_cell.angle_alpha   90.00
_cell.angle_beta   90.00
_cell.angle_gamma   90.00
#
_symmetry.space_group_name_H-M   'P 1'
#
loop_
_entity.id
_entity.type
_entity.pdbx_description
1 polymer ?
#
loop_
_entity_poly.entity_id
_entity_poly.type
_entity_poly.pdbx_seq_one_letter_code
_entity_poly.pdbx_strand_id
1 'polypeptide(L)'
;MGDPNKLNESVQWWDEHLDYANTLLLLIESESLKCTISQEALADAVSISDTCRVGFLDGSVVNRRYPRRWSPLRARSDLTAWIAGGMKTPLTTNETLDDLALWRVVKRSVIVDALDSFTFVSKDADLVKRLSFIAKAKTAYKNNDYKVSFTLLWFVIESSVKAIFGPRSQKNGRPIPVSKMVNELRDTGLIPAKIADLVDTLRKLRNQLVHEPGSTVCHAHDCMQAVHAATQLATVTANIDLRMKWETGVQF
;
A
#
# COMPACT_ATOMS: atom_id res chain seq x y z
N MET A 1 12.52 -26.41 -19.32
CA MET A 1 11.78 -25.95 -18.12
C MET A 1 12.66 -24.92 -17.42
N GLY A 2 12.09 -23.80 -16.96
CA GLY A 2 12.85 -22.76 -16.27
C GLY A 2 13.33 -23.22 -14.90
N ASP A 3 14.49 -22.71 -14.46
CA ASP A 3 15.03 -22.95 -13.13
C ASP A 3 14.04 -22.45 -12.05
N PRO A 4 13.52 -23.33 -11.17
CA PRO A 4 12.58 -22.95 -10.11
C PRO A 4 13.10 -21.85 -9.18
N ASN A 5 14.41 -21.78 -8.95
CA ASN A 5 14.99 -20.77 -8.07
C ASN A 5 14.90 -19.37 -8.69
N LYS A 6 15.19 -19.27 -9.99
CA LYS A 6 15.06 -18.00 -10.74
C LYS A 6 13.61 -17.51 -10.80
N LEU A 7 12.64 -18.43 -10.82
CA LEU A 7 11.23 -18.09 -10.75
C LEU A 7 10.87 -17.50 -9.38
N ASN A 8 11.35 -18.10 -8.28
CA ASN A 8 11.11 -17.57 -6.93
C ASN A 8 11.76 -16.19 -6.72
N GLU A 9 13.01 -16.01 -7.17
CA GLU A 9 13.70 -14.71 -7.14
C GLU A 9 12.92 -13.65 -7.93
N SER A 10 12.41 -14.00 -9.11
CA SER A 10 11.61 -13.08 -9.94
C SER A 10 10.30 -12.69 -9.27
N VAL A 11 9.64 -13.63 -8.56
CA VAL A 11 8.41 -13.35 -7.81
C VAL A 11 8.68 -12.47 -6.61
N GLN A 12 9.75 -12.73 -5.87
CA GLN A 12 10.15 -11.89 -4.74
C GLN A 12 10.50 -10.47 -5.19
N TRP A 13 11.34 -10.33 -6.22
CA TRP A 13 11.68 -9.05 -6.81
C TRP A 13 10.42 -8.28 -7.23
N TRP A 14 9.44 -8.98 -7.82
CA TRP A 14 8.18 -8.37 -8.22
C TRP A 14 7.36 -7.86 -7.04
N ASP A 15 7.24 -8.64 -5.97
CA ASP A 15 6.49 -8.25 -4.77
C ASP A 15 7.14 -7.03 -4.09
N GLU A 16 8.47 -7.01 -4.02
CA GLU A 16 9.23 -5.84 -3.54
C GLU A 16 8.93 -4.59 -4.39
N HIS A 17 8.93 -4.70 -5.72
CA HIS A 17 8.62 -3.56 -6.60
C HIS A 17 7.17 -3.08 -6.47
N LEU A 18 6.22 -4.00 -6.27
CA LEU A 18 4.84 -3.64 -5.97
C LEU A 18 4.71 -2.88 -4.66
N ASP A 19 5.55 -3.18 -3.65
CA ASP A 19 5.55 -2.41 -2.40
C ASP A 19 5.95 -0.95 -2.63
N TYR A 20 6.95 -0.68 -3.48
CA TYR A 20 7.29 0.69 -3.87
C TYR A 20 6.17 1.37 -4.67
N ALA A 21 5.56 0.67 -5.63
CA ALA A 21 4.46 1.22 -6.42
C ALA A 21 3.25 1.59 -5.54
N ASN A 22 2.85 0.71 -4.63
CA ASN A 22 1.76 0.94 -3.69
C ASN A 22 2.05 2.12 -2.75
N THR A 23 3.30 2.21 -2.28
CA THR A 23 3.74 3.34 -1.45
C THR A 23 3.65 4.66 -2.21
N LEU A 24 4.12 4.71 -3.46
CA LEU A 24 4.03 5.90 -4.30
C LEU A 24 2.58 6.33 -4.53
N LEU A 25 1.69 5.38 -4.85
CA LEU A 25 0.27 5.67 -5.03
C LEU A 25 -0.37 6.26 -3.76
N LEU A 26 -0.01 5.72 -2.59
CA LEU A 26 -0.50 6.21 -1.31
C LEU A 26 -0.04 7.64 -1.02
N LEU A 27 1.21 7.98 -1.38
CA LEU A 27 1.75 9.33 -1.25
C LEU A 27 1.08 10.31 -2.23
N ILE A 28 0.81 9.87 -3.47
CA ILE A 28 0.06 10.69 -4.45
C ILE A 28 -1.34 11.00 -3.93
N GLU A 29 -2.04 10.01 -3.36
CA GLU A 29 -3.32 10.26 -2.70
C GLU A 29 -3.17 11.28 -1.57
N SER A 30 -2.21 11.07 -0.67
CA SER A 30 -2.00 11.94 0.48
C SER A 30 -1.75 13.39 0.09
N GLU A 31 -0.87 13.63 -0.87
CA GLU A 31 -0.60 14.99 -1.37
C GLU A 31 -1.81 15.56 -2.14
N SER A 32 -2.58 14.72 -2.84
CA SER A 32 -3.81 15.17 -3.51
C SER A 32 -4.86 15.67 -2.52
N LEU A 33 -5.03 14.99 -1.37
CA LEU A 33 -5.96 15.36 -0.31
C LEU A 33 -5.51 16.62 0.45
N LYS A 34 -4.20 16.93 0.46
CA LYS A 34 -3.68 18.19 1.01
C LYS A 34 -3.89 19.37 0.07
N CYS A 35 -3.94 19.13 -1.24
CA CYS A 35 -4.11 20.17 -2.25
C CYS A 35 -5.60 20.49 -2.51
N THR A 36 -6.11 21.57 -1.90
CA THR A 36 -7.53 21.98 -2.03
C THR A 36 -8.00 22.30 -3.44
N ILE A 37 -7.08 22.53 -4.38
CA ILE A 37 -7.38 22.94 -5.76
C ILE A 37 -7.16 21.77 -6.75
N SER A 38 -6.70 20.61 -6.28
CA SER A 38 -6.55 19.40 -7.11
C SER A 38 -7.76 18.49 -6.91
N GLN A 39 -8.08 17.67 -7.93
CA GLN A 39 -8.97 16.55 -7.70
C GLN A 39 -8.31 15.51 -6.79
N GLU A 40 -9.12 14.81 -5.99
CA GLU A 40 -8.69 13.73 -5.10
C GLU A 40 -8.26 12.52 -5.93
N ALA A 41 -7.02 12.07 -5.76
CA ALA A 41 -6.59 10.75 -6.21
C ALA A 41 -6.96 9.71 -5.16
N LEU A 42 -7.47 8.56 -5.57
CA LEU A 42 -7.73 7.43 -4.68
C LEU A 42 -6.73 6.33 -5.01
N ALA A 43 -5.89 5.96 -4.04
CA ALA A 43 -5.00 4.83 -4.19
C ALA A 43 -5.75 3.54 -3.91
N ASP A 44 -5.71 2.64 -4.89
CA ASP A 44 -5.95 1.21 -4.72
C ASP A 44 -4.61 0.50 -4.90
N ALA A 45 -4.33 -0.52 -4.07
CA ALA A 45 -3.12 -1.31 -4.19
C ALA A 45 -3.10 -2.07 -5.52
N VAL A 46 -1.97 -1.98 -6.21
CA VAL A 46 -1.66 -2.73 -7.41
C VAL A 46 -1.30 -4.16 -7.00
N SER A 47 -2.04 -5.12 -7.54
CA SER A 47 -1.75 -6.54 -7.41
C SER A 47 -1.00 -7.06 -8.64
N ILE A 48 -0.41 -8.25 -8.53
CA ILE A 48 0.18 -8.94 -9.69
C ILE A 48 -0.86 -9.12 -10.80
N SER A 49 -2.12 -9.36 -10.44
CA SER A 49 -3.21 -9.46 -11.41
C SER A 49 -3.60 -8.16 -12.10
N ASP A 50 -3.06 -7.01 -11.69
CA ASP A 50 -3.26 -5.73 -12.37
C ASP A 50 -2.10 -5.38 -13.30
N THR A 51 -1.05 -6.20 -13.31
CA THR A 51 0.16 -5.96 -14.08
C THR A 51 0.18 -6.71 -15.40
N CYS A 52 0.85 -6.15 -16.39
CA CYS A 52 1.14 -6.82 -17.65
C CYS A 52 2.52 -7.45 -17.60
N ARG A 53 2.63 -8.71 -18.02
CA ARG A 53 3.94 -9.37 -18.22
C ARG A 53 4.29 -9.35 -19.69
N VAL A 54 5.43 -8.74 -19.99
CA VAL A 54 6.03 -8.67 -21.32
C VAL A 54 7.39 -9.36 -21.27
N GLY A 55 7.50 -10.54 -21.88
CA GLY A 55 8.77 -11.24 -22.05
C GLY A 55 9.51 -10.74 -23.28
N PHE A 56 10.83 -10.60 -23.17
CA PHE A 56 11.72 -10.22 -24.27
C PHE A 56 12.71 -11.36 -24.58
N LEU A 57 12.98 -11.59 -25.85
CA LEU A 57 14.03 -12.47 -26.38
C LEU A 57 14.75 -11.70 -27.49
N ASP A 58 16.07 -11.54 -27.38
CA ASP A 58 16.89 -10.80 -28.35
C ASP A 58 16.36 -9.39 -28.66
N GLY A 59 15.92 -8.67 -27.63
CA GLY A 59 15.33 -7.32 -27.75
C GLY A 59 13.90 -7.31 -28.32
N SER A 60 13.35 -8.46 -28.70
CA SER A 60 12.01 -8.61 -29.27
C SER A 60 11.00 -9.14 -28.25
N VAL A 61 9.78 -8.60 -28.27
CA VAL A 61 8.73 -9.03 -27.33
C VAL A 61 8.14 -10.39 -27.73
N VAL A 62 8.28 -11.41 -26.88
CA VAL A 62 7.86 -12.81 -27.16
C VAL A 62 6.66 -13.31 -26.34
N ASN A 63 6.45 -12.83 -25.11
CA ASN A 63 5.37 -13.32 -24.25
C ASN A 63 4.54 -12.16 -23.73
N ARG A 64 3.22 -12.14 -24.01
CA ARG A 64 2.34 -11.10 -23.48
C ARG A 64 1.13 -11.73 -22.79
N ARG A 65 1.00 -11.54 -21.48
CA ARG A 65 -0.18 -11.96 -20.71
C ARG A 65 -0.76 -10.75 -20.01
N TYR A 66 -2.06 -10.55 -20.22
CA TYR A 66 -2.76 -9.38 -19.74
C TYR A 66 -4.04 -9.78 -18.99
N PRO A 67 -4.32 -9.16 -17.85
CA PRO A 67 -5.52 -9.40 -17.06
C PRO A 67 -6.76 -8.70 -17.65
N ARG A 68 -7.95 -9.23 -17.33
CA ARG A 68 -9.23 -8.93 -17.99
C ARG A 68 -9.82 -7.52 -17.78
N ARG A 69 -9.18 -6.61 -17.02
CA ARG A 69 -9.83 -5.34 -16.61
C ARG A 69 -9.40 -4.09 -17.38
N TRP A 70 -8.29 -4.12 -18.11
CA TRP A 70 -8.01 -3.22 -19.24
C TRP A 70 -7.85 -4.09 -20.48
N SER A 71 -8.28 -3.60 -21.65
CA SER A 71 -7.97 -4.30 -22.89
C SER A 71 -6.44 -4.43 -22.98
N PRO A 72 -5.91 -5.65 -22.92
CA PRO A 72 -4.51 -5.99 -23.19
C PRO A 72 -3.91 -5.23 -24.37
N LEU A 73 -4.74 -4.99 -25.39
CA LEU A 73 -4.40 -4.34 -26.64
C LEU A 73 -4.11 -2.84 -26.47
N ARG A 74 -4.73 -2.12 -25.53
CA ARG A 74 -4.51 -0.67 -25.34
C ARG A 74 -3.18 -0.36 -24.67
N ALA A 75 -2.90 -0.97 -23.53
CA ALA A 75 -1.60 -0.83 -22.86
C ALA A 75 -0.42 -1.25 -23.77
N ARG A 76 -0.68 -2.20 -24.68
CA ARG A 76 0.26 -2.68 -25.69
C ARG A 76 0.42 -1.71 -26.86
N SER A 77 -0.67 -1.17 -27.38
CA SER A 77 -0.66 -0.19 -28.47
C SER A 77 0.09 1.06 -28.06
N ASP A 78 -0.20 1.58 -26.87
CA ASP A 78 0.35 2.85 -26.38
C ASP A 78 1.85 2.72 -26.07
N LEU A 79 2.25 1.61 -25.44
CA LEU A 79 3.66 1.33 -25.18
C LEU A 79 4.44 1.06 -26.48
N THR A 80 3.86 0.35 -27.46
CA THR A 80 4.52 0.06 -28.74
C THR A 80 4.65 1.33 -29.59
N ALA A 81 3.63 2.19 -29.62
CA ALA A 81 3.67 3.48 -30.31
C ALA A 81 4.67 4.45 -29.67
N TRP A 82 4.80 4.42 -28.34
CA TRP A 82 5.79 5.19 -27.59
C TRP A 82 7.23 4.73 -27.86
N ILE A 83 7.50 3.42 -27.78
CA ILE A 83 8.83 2.85 -28.07
C ILE A 83 9.22 3.07 -29.53
N ALA A 84 8.28 2.93 -30.48
CA ALA A 84 8.57 3.00 -31.90
C ALA A 84 8.75 4.43 -32.45
N GLY A 85 8.10 5.44 -31.87
CA GLY A 85 8.09 6.80 -32.45
C GLY A 85 8.61 7.93 -31.57
N GLY A 86 8.97 7.65 -30.31
CA GLY A 86 9.19 8.71 -29.32
C GLY A 86 7.91 9.55 -29.10
N MET A 87 7.98 10.63 -28.31
CA MET A 87 6.84 11.48 -27.91
C MET A 87 5.98 12.10 -29.04
N LYS A 88 6.25 11.80 -30.32
CA LYS A 88 5.64 12.47 -31.49
C LYS A 88 4.54 11.67 -32.20
N THR A 89 4.30 10.41 -31.84
CA THR A 89 3.25 9.60 -32.49
C THR A 89 1.88 9.95 -31.89
N PRO A 90 0.92 10.46 -32.66
CA PRO A 90 -0.44 10.65 -32.17
C PRO A 90 -1.06 9.28 -31.93
N LEU A 91 -1.52 9.05 -30.70
CA LEU A 91 -2.32 7.88 -30.36
C LEU A 91 -3.58 7.90 -31.23
N THR A 92 -3.78 6.87 -32.07
CA THR A 92 -5.01 6.70 -32.84
C THR A 92 -6.15 6.31 -31.87
N THR A 93 -6.83 7.31 -31.33
CA THR A 93 -7.98 7.16 -30.45
C THR A 93 -9.26 6.99 -31.27
N ASN A 94 -9.71 5.74 -31.43
CA ASN A 94 -11.12 5.43 -31.71
C ASN A 94 -11.87 5.03 -30.42
N GLU A 95 -11.34 5.42 -29.26
CA GLU A 95 -12.15 5.54 -28.04
C GLU A 95 -12.70 6.94 -28.02
N THR A 96 -14.00 7.04 -27.74
CA THR A 96 -14.70 8.29 -27.51
C THR A 96 -13.92 9.11 -26.48
N LEU A 97 -13.64 10.38 -26.77
CA LEU A 97 -13.06 11.36 -25.84
C LEU A 97 -13.68 11.32 -24.44
N ASP A 98 -14.91 10.82 -24.33
CA ASP A 98 -15.64 10.54 -23.09
C ASP A 98 -14.89 9.65 -22.08
N ASP A 99 -14.11 8.65 -22.51
CA ASP A 99 -13.40 7.75 -21.57
C ASP A 99 -12.20 8.44 -20.90
N LEU A 100 -11.55 9.39 -21.59
CA LEU A 100 -10.48 10.21 -21.04
C LEU A 100 -11.02 11.35 -20.18
N ALA A 101 -12.23 11.83 -20.48
CA ALA A 101 -12.92 12.85 -19.67
C ALA A 101 -13.28 12.35 -18.26
N LEU A 102 -13.34 11.03 -18.05
CA LEU A 102 -13.53 10.41 -16.74
C LEU A 102 -12.26 10.36 -15.87
N TRP A 103 -11.09 10.68 -16.44
CA TRP A 103 -9.84 10.61 -15.71
C TRP A 103 -9.72 11.76 -14.74
N ARG A 104 -9.40 11.43 -13.48
CA ARG A 104 -9.19 12.46 -12.47
C ARG A 104 -7.89 13.20 -12.76
N VAL A 105 -7.99 14.51 -13.00
CA VAL A 105 -6.84 15.35 -13.30
C VAL A 105 -6.22 15.84 -12.00
N VAL A 106 -5.03 15.29 -11.69
CA VAL A 106 -4.25 15.68 -10.52
C VAL A 106 -3.28 16.80 -10.91
N LYS A 107 -3.15 17.82 -10.06
CA LYS A 107 -2.21 18.92 -10.33
C LYS A 107 -0.76 18.42 -10.37
N ARG A 108 0.05 19.04 -11.24
CA ARG A 108 1.49 18.74 -11.32
C ARG A 108 2.22 18.90 -9.99
N SER A 109 1.87 19.92 -9.20
CA SER A 109 2.50 20.15 -7.90
C SER A 109 2.33 18.96 -6.95
N VAL A 110 1.12 18.36 -6.91
CA VAL A 110 0.83 17.16 -6.11
C VAL A 110 1.77 16.00 -6.47
N ILE A 111 2.02 15.79 -7.76
CA ILE A 111 2.93 14.72 -8.22
C ILE A 111 4.37 15.02 -7.81
N VAL A 112 4.81 16.28 -7.90
CA VAL A 112 6.16 16.69 -7.47
C VAL A 112 6.32 16.47 -5.96
N ASP A 113 5.37 16.96 -5.15
CA ASP A 113 5.42 16.83 -3.69
C ASP A 113 5.38 15.36 -3.23
N ALA A 114 4.60 14.52 -3.95
CA ALA A 114 4.54 13.08 -3.70
C ALA A 114 5.85 12.37 -4.07
N LEU A 115 6.50 12.76 -5.18
CA LEU A 115 7.80 12.22 -5.58
C LEU A 115 8.92 12.64 -4.64
N ASP A 116 8.89 13.86 -4.11
CA ASP A 116 9.84 14.32 -3.10
C ASP A 116 9.67 13.53 -1.81
N SER A 117 8.43 13.33 -1.35
CA SER A 117 8.11 12.47 -0.21
C SER A 117 8.55 11.01 -0.45
N PHE A 118 8.33 10.49 -1.66
CA PHE A 118 8.72 9.14 -2.04
C PHE A 118 10.24 8.97 -2.07
N THR A 119 10.98 9.98 -2.52
CA THR A 119 12.46 9.98 -2.51
C THR A 119 13.02 9.86 -1.09
N PHE A 120 12.32 10.41 -0.10
CA PHE A 120 12.67 10.23 1.31
C PHE A 120 12.29 8.83 1.80
N VAL A 121 11.04 8.41 1.60
CA VAL A 121 10.50 7.12 2.07
C VAL A 121 11.23 5.92 1.48
N SER A 122 11.54 5.97 0.19
CA SER A 122 12.18 4.85 -0.55
C SER A 122 13.57 4.47 -0.04
N LYS A 123 14.19 5.30 0.81
CA LYS A 123 15.46 4.98 1.48
C LYS A 123 15.30 4.01 2.65
N ASP A 124 14.08 3.83 3.16
CA ASP A 124 13.74 2.92 4.25
C ASP A 124 12.79 1.82 3.72
N ALA A 125 13.35 0.65 3.42
CA ALA A 125 12.60 -0.50 2.90
C ALA A 125 11.51 -0.99 3.86
N ASP A 126 11.72 -0.88 5.18
CA ASP A 126 10.73 -1.29 6.16
C ASP A 126 9.55 -0.32 6.22
N LEU A 127 9.81 0.98 6.03
CA LEU A 127 8.75 1.98 5.91
C LEU A 127 7.96 1.80 4.61
N VAL A 128 8.62 1.58 3.47
CA VAL A 128 7.97 1.25 2.19
C VAL A 128 7.04 0.05 2.35
N LYS A 129 7.51 -1.02 2.99
CA LYS A 129 6.70 -2.21 3.22
C LYS A 129 5.48 -1.92 4.09
N ARG A 130 5.64 -1.13 5.16
CA ARG A 130 4.55 -0.70 6.04
C ARG A 130 3.50 0.11 5.29
N LEU A 131 3.91 1.10 4.48
CA LEU A 131 3.00 1.91 3.68
C LEU A 131 2.30 1.10 2.58
N SER A 132 3.01 0.17 1.93
CA SER A 132 2.39 -0.80 1.00
C SER A 132 1.31 -1.64 1.69
N PHE A 133 1.56 -2.13 2.91
CA PHE A 133 0.55 -2.86 3.67
C PHE A 133 -0.68 -2.01 4.00
N ILE A 134 -0.51 -0.71 4.28
CA ILE A 134 -1.63 0.21 4.46
C ILE A 134 -2.44 0.35 3.17
N ALA A 135 -1.79 0.52 2.01
CA ALA A 135 -2.47 0.57 0.72
C ALA A 135 -3.23 -0.74 0.41
N LYS A 136 -2.59 -1.90 0.66
CA LYS A 136 -3.22 -3.22 0.51
C LYS A 136 -4.43 -3.38 1.45
N ALA A 137 -4.32 -2.92 2.69
CA ALA A 137 -5.42 -2.91 3.66
C ALA A 137 -6.57 -2.02 3.19
N LYS A 138 -6.28 -0.85 2.63
CA LYS A 138 -7.27 0.06 2.07
C LYS A 138 -8.08 -0.58 0.95
N THR A 139 -7.43 -1.30 0.03
CA THR A 139 -8.14 -2.05 -1.02
C THR A 139 -9.00 -3.18 -0.45
N ALA A 140 -8.50 -3.92 0.56
CA ALA A 140 -9.31 -4.94 1.24
C ALA A 140 -10.55 -4.33 1.93
N TYR A 141 -10.38 -3.19 2.60
CA TYR A 141 -11.47 -2.45 3.23
C TYR A 141 -12.54 -2.02 2.22
N LYS A 142 -12.12 -1.46 1.08
CA LYS A 142 -13.01 -1.08 -0.02
C LYS A 142 -13.78 -2.29 -0.57
N ASN A 143 -13.15 -3.46 -0.62
CA ASN A 143 -13.80 -4.71 -1.02
C ASN A 143 -14.68 -5.33 0.08
N ASN A 144 -14.86 -4.64 1.21
CA ASN A 144 -15.60 -5.11 2.39
C ASN A 144 -14.97 -6.35 3.07
N ASP A 145 -13.70 -6.63 2.80
CA ASP A 145 -12.93 -7.65 3.50
C ASP A 145 -12.24 -7.04 4.73
N TYR A 146 -13.06 -6.74 5.75
CA TYR A 146 -12.60 -6.09 6.97
C TYR A 146 -11.62 -6.98 7.76
N LYS A 147 -11.73 -8.30 7.70
CA LYS A 147 -10.80 -9.22 8.37
C LYS A 147 -9.40 -9.13 7.77
N VAL A 148 -9.29 -9.15 6.44
CA VAL A 148 -8.00 -8.99 5.77
C VAL A 148 -7.45 -7.58 5.97
N SER A 149 -8.28 -6.55 5.81
CA SER A 149 -7.88 -5.15 6.08
C SER A 149 -7.28 -4.99 7.47
N PHE A 150 -8.01 -5.44 8.51
CA PHE A 150 -7.54 -5.38 9.89
C PHE A 150 -6.24 -6.16 10.10
N THR A 151 -6.13 -7.36 9.53
CA THR A 151 -4.93 -8.20 9.69
C THR A 151 -3.69 -7.53 9.09
N LEU A 152 -3.82 -6.92 7.92
CA LEU A 152 -2.73 -6.18 7.27
C LEU A 152 -2.32 -4.95 8.11
N LEU A 153 -3.30 -4.20 8.64
CA LEU A 153 -3.03 -3.07 9.54
C LEU A 153 -2.38 -3.51 10.85
N TRP A 154 -2.77 -4.66 11.41
CA TRP A 154 -2.12 -5.22 12.59
C TRP A 154 -0.64 -5.53 12.34
N PHE A 155 -0.27 -6.06 11.17
CA PHE A 155 1.14 -6.26 10.83
C PHE A 155 1.92 -4.94 10.79
N VAL A 156 1.30 -3.86 10.32
CA VAL A 156 1.90 -2.51 10.34
C VAL A 156 2.08 -2.01 11.77
N ILE A 157 1.07 -2.17 12.63
CA ILE A 157 1.14 -1.78 14.05
C ILE A 157 2.25 -2.55 14.75
N GLU A 158 2.27 -3.88 14.63
CA GLU A 158 3.26 -4.74 15.27
C GLU A 158 4.68 -4.44 14.79
N SER A 159 4.87 -4.27 13.48
CA SER A 159 6.17 -3.91 12.89
C SER A 159 6.63 -2.53 13.38
N SER A 160 5.73 -1.54 13.42
CA SER A 160 6.07 -0.19 13.86
C SER A 160 6.40 -0.11 15.34
N VAL A 161 5.67 -0.82 16.20
CA VAL A 161 6.02 -0.92 17.63
C VAL A 161 7.41 -1.53 17.81
N LYS A 162 7.74 -2.61 17.07
CA LYS A 162 9.08 -3.22 17.12
C LYS A 162 10.16 -2.26 16.64
N ALA A 163 9.90 -1.50 15.58
CA ALA A 163 10.84 -0.51 15.05
C ALA A 163 11.11 0.63 16.05
N ILE A 164 10.06 1.20 16.66
CA ILE A 164 10.18 2.26 17.68
C ILE A 164 10.90 1.75 18.92
N PHE A 165 10.58 0.53 19.37
CA PHE A 165 11.23 -0.11 20.51
C PHE A 165 12.71 -0.44 20.24
N GLY A 166 13.05 -0.63 18.96
CA GLY A 166 14.41 -0.81 18.48
C GLY A 166 15.01 -2.19 18.82
N PRO A 167 16.35 -2.29 18.87
CA PRO A 167 17.06 -3.56 19.02
C PRO A 167 16.85 -4.24 20.38
N ARG A 168 16.25 -3.54 21.36
CA ARG A 168 15.85 -4.10 22.66
C ARG A 168 14.68 -5.07 22.59
N SER A 169 14.05 -5.22 21.41
CA SER A 169 12.88 -6.07 21.19
C SER A 169 13.08 -7.54 21.52
N GLN A 170 14.33 -7.96 21.75
CA GLN A 170 14.69 -9.28 22.27
C GLN A 170 15.41 -9.16 23.62
N LYS A 171 14.93 -9.91 24.63
CA LYS A 171 15.62 -10.07 25.91
C LYS A 171 15.97 -11.54 26.09
N ASN A 172 17.25 -11.86 26.24
CA ASN A 172 17.77 -13.23 26.36
C ASN A 172 17.36 -14.13 25.17
N GLY A 173 17.36 -13.59 23.95
CA GLY A 173 16.98 -14.32 22.73
C GLY A 173 15.48 -14.62 22.59
N ARG A 174 14.63 -14.18 23.53
CA ARG A 174 13.17 -14.32 23.41
C ARG A 174 12.54 -13.00 22.96
N PRO A 175 11.58 -13.04 22.01
CA PRO A 175 10.85 -11.85 21.59
C PRO A 175 10.01 -11.32 22.76
N ILE A 176 10.11 -10.02 23.01
CA ILE A 176 9.27 -9.37 24.01
C ILE A 176 7.83 -9.29 23.46
N PRO A 177 6.79 -9.60 24.25
CA PRO A 177 5.41 -9.43 23.80
C PRO A 177 5.10 -7.97 23.44
N VAL A 178 4.33 -7.75 22.37
CA VAL A 178 3.93 -6.40 21.91
C VAL A 178 3.29 -5.59 23.03
N SER A 179 2.47 -6.21 23.90
CA SER A 179 1.87 -5.52 25.06
C SER A 179 2.90 -4.94 26.03
N LYS A 180 4.02 -5.64 26.25
CA LYS A 180 5.10 -5.11 27.09
C LYS A 180 5.83 -3.96 26.42
N MET A 181 6.12 -4.09 25.12
CA MET A 181 6.73 -3.00 24.33
C MET A 181 5.86 -1.74 24.37
N VAL A 182 4.56 -1.88 24.12
CA VAL A 182 3.60 -0.77 24.12
C VAL A 182 3.54 -0.06 25.47
N ASN A 183 3.50 -0.82 26.58
CA ASN A 183 3.53 -0.24 27.92
C ASN A 183 4.81 0.57 28.18
N GLU A 184 5.98 0.03 27.84
CA GLU A 184 7.25 0.73 28.04
C GLU A 184 7.37 1.96 27.13
N LEU A 185 6.92 1.88 25.87
CA LEU A 185 6.87 3.03 24.96
C LEU A 185 5.91 4.12 25.47
N ARG A 186 4.80 3.75 26.11
CA ARG A 186 3.90 4.69 26.77
C ARG A 186 4.57 5.35 27.97
N ASP A 187 5.18 4.55 28.84
CA ASP A 187 5.78 5.03 30.09
C ASP A 187 6.99 5.93 29.84
N THR A 188 7.71 5.72 28.72
CA THR A 188 8.80 6.58 28.25
C THR A 188 8.32 7.81 27.45
N GLY A 189 7.03 7.91 27.13
CA GLY A 189 6.45 9.02 26.35
C GLY A 189 6.75 8.97 24.86
N LEU A 190 7.29 7.87 24.33
CA LEU A 190 7.57 7.70 22.89
C LEU A 190 6.30 7.50 22.06
N ILE A 191 5.22 7.00 22.68
CA ILE A 191 3.89 6.95 22.07
C ILE A 191 2.84 7.56 23.01
N PRO A 192 1.82 8.25 22.48
CA PRO A 192 0.72 8.77 23.29
C PRO A 192 -0.05 7.65 24.00
N ALA A 193 -0.49 7.88 25.24
CA ALA A 193 -1.29 6.92 26.01
C ALA A 193 -2.54 6.44 25.26
N LYS A 194 -3.22 7.35 24.55
CA LYS A 194 -4.38 7.03 23.71
C LYS A 194 -4.06 5.98 22.64
N ILE A 195 -2.86 6.02 22.05
CA ILE A 195 -2.43 5.04 21.04
C ILE A 195 -2.07 3.72 21.70
N ALA A 196 -1.42 3.75 22.87
CA ALA A 196 -1.13 2.54 23.61
C ALA A 196 -2.41 1.76 23.97
N ASP A 197 -3.42 2.45 24.52
CA ASP A 197 -4.70 1.85 24.89
C ASP A 197 -5.47 1.32 23.68
N LEU A 198 -5.39 2.04 22.54
CA LEU A 198 -5.97 1.62 21.27
C LEU A 198 -5.29 0.33 20.76
N VAL A 199 -3.97 0.27 20.75
CA VAL A 199 -3.22 -0.92 20.33
C VAL A 199 -3.56 -2.13 21.21
N ASP A 200 -3.69 -1.95 22.52
CA ASP A 200 -4.07 -3.04 23.41
C ASP A 200 -5.50 -3.53 23.19
N THR A 201 -6.41 -2.64 22.80
CA THR A 201 -7.79 -2.99 22.41
C THR A 201 -7.79 -3.81 21.12
N LEU A 202 -7.10 -3.32 20.08
CA LEU A 202 -6.97 -4.01 18.79
C LEU A 202 -6.25 -5.37 18.94
N ARG A 203 -5.29 -5.48 19.86
CA ARG A 203 -4.60 -6.74 20.16
C ARG A 203 -5.56 -7.84 20.63
N LYS A 204 -6.57 -7.48 21.43
CA LYS A 204 -7.59 -8.44 21.90
C LYS A 204 -8.41 -8.96 20.72
N LEU A 205 -8.86 -8.08 19.84
CA LEU A 205 -9.56 -8.44 18.62
C LEU A 205 -8.69 -9.32 17.70
N ARG A 206 -7.41 -8.97 17.52
CA ARG A 206 -6.45 -9.80 16.78
C ARG A 206 -6.34 -11.20 17.38
N ASN A 207 -6.23 -11.31 18.69
CA ASN A 207 -6.14 -12.61 19.36
C ASN A 207 -7.41 -13.43 19.14
N GLN A 208 -8.59 -12.81 19.20
CA GLN A 208 -9.86 -13.48 18.87
C GLN A 208 -9.88 -13.94 17.40
N LEU A 209 -9.47 -13.10 16.45
CA LEU A 209 -9.39 -13.47 15.03
C LEU A 209 -8.44 -14.66 14.78
N VAL A 210 -7.34 -14.76 15.53
CA VAL A 210 -6.37 -15.85 15.40
C VAL A 210 -6.88 -17.15 16.03
N HIS A 211 -7.50 -17.08 17.22
CA HIS A 211 -7.93 -18.25 17.96
C HIS A 211 -9.33 -18.76 17.55
N GLU A 212 -10.20 -17.85 17.11
CA GLU A 212 -11.60 -18.12 16.78
C GLU A 212 -12.03 -17.40 15.47
N PRO A 213 -11.39 -17.69 14.33
CA PRO A 213 -11.61 -16.96 13.07
C PRO A 213 -13.05 -17.07 12.54
N GLY A 214 -13.75 -18.16 12.85
CA GLY A 214 -15.12 -18.44 12.38
C GLY A 214 -16.20 -17.66 13.11
N SER A 215 -16.04 -17.41 14.41
CA SER A 215 -17.01 -16.67 15.25
C SER A 215 -16.69 -15.18 15.34
N THR A 216 -15.41 -14.80 15.20
CA THR A 216 -15.00 -13.41 15.34
C THR A 216 -15.44 -12.58 14.14
N VAL A 217 -16.17 -11.51 14.39
CA VAL A 217 -16.56 -10.50 13.40
C VAL A 217 -15.63 -9.30 13.53
N CYS A 218 -15.13 -8.79 12.41
CA CYS A 218 -14.37 -7.55 12.37
C CYS A 218 -15.23 -6.51 11.66
N HIS A 219 -15.50 -5.38 12.32
CA HIS A 219 -16.31 -4.32 11.76
C HIS A 219 -15.46 -3.26 11.08
N ALA A 220 -16.10 -2.43 10.25
CA ALA A 220 -15.48 -1.27 9.63
C ALA A 220 -14.88 -0.30 10.66
N HIS A 221 -15.53 -0.13 11.81
CA HIS A 221 -15.04 0.72 12.90
C HIS A 221 -13.69 0.23 13.46
N ASP A 222 -13.53 -1.08 13.66
CA ASP A 222 -12.28 -1.68 14.15
C ASP A 222 -11.13 -1.45 13.16
N CYS A 223 -11.43 -1.54 11.85
CA CYS A 223 -10.47 -1.19 10.81
C CYS A 223 -10.05 0.27 10.89
N MET A 224 -10.99 1.21 11.02
CA MET A 224 -10.66 2.65 11.12
C MET A 224 -9.83 2.98 12.37
N GLN A 225 -10.10 2.30 13.48
CA GLN A 225 -9.25 2.37 14.67
C GLN A 225 -7.83 1.84 14.40
N ALA A 226 -7.73 0.69 13.71
CA ALA A 226 -6.44 0.13 13.30
C ALA A 226 -5.68 1.04 12.31
N VAL A 227 -6.38 1.70 11.38
CA VAL A 227 -5.79 2.70 10.47
C VAL A 227 -5.19 3.85 11.27
N HIS A 228 -5.91 4.37 12.25
CA HIS A 228 -5.44 5.47 13.09
C HIS A 228 -4.16 5.08 13.84
N ALA A 229 -4.16 3.91 14.50
CA ALA A 229 -2.98 3.41 15.21
C ALA A 229 -1.81 3.13 14.25
N ALA A 230 -2.06 2.43 13.14
CA ALA A 230 -1.04 2.06 12.16
C ALA A 230 -0.37 3.30 11.55
N THR A 231 -1.17 4.29 11.15
CA THR A 231 -0.66 5.52 10.53
C THR A 231 0.18 6.32 11.51
N GLN A 232 -0.31 6.54 12.74
CA GLN A 232 0.46 7.28 13.74
C GLN A 232 1.77 6.56 14.06
N LEU A 233 1.74 5.25 14.30
CA LEU A 233 2.95 4.50 14.63
C LEU A 233 3.94 4.42 13.47
N ALA A 234 3.47 4.27 12.23
CA ALA A 234 4.35 4.18 11.06
C ALA A 234 5.03 5.51 10.74
N THR A 235 4.40 6.65 11.05
CA THR A 235 4.95 7.98 10.72
C THR A 235 5.74 8.62 11.86
N VAL A 236 5.66 8.10 13.09
CA VAL A 236 6.42 8.60 14.26
C VAL A 236 7.90 8.81 13.96
N THR A 237 8.55 7.88 13.26
CA THR A 237 9.98 7.97 12.95
C THR A 237 10.30 8.74 11.68
N ALA A 238 9.32 8.87 10.77
CA ALA A 238 9.54 9.40 9.42
C ALA A 238 9.10 10.87 9.25
N ASN A 239 8.34 11.42 10.21
CA ASN A 239 7.78 12.78 10.14
C ASN A 239 6.97 13.04 8.86
N ILE A 240 6.15 12.06 8.45
CA ILE A 240 5.29 12.15 7.26
C ILE A 240 3.85 12.42 7.72
N ASP A 241 3.24 13.49 7.22
CA ASP A 241 1.80 13.70 7.34
C ASP A 241 1.09 12.86 6.27
N LEU A 242 0.64 11.66 6.63
CA LEU A 242 -0.06 10.77 5.69
C LEU A 242 -1.57 10.97 5.81
N ARG A 243 -2.21 11.49 4.75
CA ARG A 243 -3.67 11.63 4.65
C ARG A 243 -4.23 10.60 3.69
N MET A 244 -5.31 9.96 4.08
CA MET A 244 -5.93 8.91 3.27
C MET A 244 -7.43 8.98 3.42
N LYS A 245 -8.14 8.68 2.33
CA LYS A 245 -9.58 8.54 2.32
C LYS A 245 -9.95 7.06 2.25
N TRP A 246 -10.71 6.59 3.23
CA TRP A 246 -11.16 5.21 3.33
C TRP A 246 -12.65 5.14 2.97
N GLU A 247 -12.97 4.42 1.90
CA GLU A 247 -14.33 4.28 1.38
C GLU A 247 -14.72 2.79 1.39
N THR A 248 -15.97 2.49 1.77
CA THR A 248 -16.53 1.14 1.67
C THR A 248 -17.14 0.93 0.30
N GLY A 249 -17.02 -0.28 -0.26
CA GLY A 249 -17.62 -0.60 -1.56
C GLY A 249 -19.14 -0.75 -1.53
N VAL A 250 -19.75 -0.87 -0.35
CA VAL A 250 -21.21 -0.88 -0.22
C VAL A 250 -21.74 0.54 -0.44
N GLN A 251 -22.53 0.73 -1.49
CA GLN A 251 -23.35 1.91 -1.71
C GLN A 251 -24.77 1.59 -1.22
N PHE A 252 -25.31 2.39 -0.32
CA PHE A 252 -26.70 2.30 0.15
C PHE A 252 -27.62 3.14 -0.73
#